data_AF-X1RDM4-F1
#
_entry.id   AF-X1RDM4-F1
#
_cell.length_a   1.000
_cell.length_b   1.000
_cell.length_c   1.000
_cell.angle_alpha   90.00
_cell.angle_beta   90.00
_cell.angle_gamma   90.00
#
_symmetry.space_group_name_H-M   'P 1'
#
loop_
_entity.id
_entity.type
_entity.pdbx_description
1 polymer ?
#
loop_
_entity_poly.entity_id
_entity_poly.type
_entity_poly.pdbx_seq_one_letter_code
_entity_poly.pdbx_strand_id
1 'polypeptide(L)'
;MKRKFLAFTVFTLFILIPPANVSGFEHIDNINDGISVYFLTHLNTNQTIEINITHTGAGNFALFLFDKRPTESFINPDKSLNPRIFDVAINYSLHDNSYINYTAPVSKRGN
;
A
#
# COMPACT_ATOMS: atom_id res chain seq x y z
N MET A 1 4.95 -45.95 -19.22
CA MET A 1 3.63 -45.53 -18.68
C MET A 1 3.73 -44.78 -17.35
N LYS A 2 4.49 -45.26 -16.35
CA LYS A 2 4.59 -44.64 -15.01
C LYS A 2 5.01 -43.15 -15.00
N ARG A 3 5.94 -42.74 -15.87
CA ARG A 3 6.43 -41.34 -15.94
C ARG A 3 5.39 -40.35 -16.47
N LYS A 4 4.54 -40.78 -17.41
CA LYS A 4 3.43 -39.97 -17.96
C LYS A 4 2.31 -39.83 -16.93
N PHE A 5 2.05 -40.90 -16.17
CA PHE A 5 1.08 -40.90 -15.09
C PHE A 5 1.51 -39.97 -13.94
N LEU A 6 2.78 -40.05 -13.53
CA LEU A 6 3.34 -39.15 -12.52
C LEU A 6 3.28 -37.67 -12.94
N ALA A 7 3.63 -37.37 -14.20
CA ALA A 7 3.54 -36.00 -14.72
C ALA A 7 2.09 -35.47 -14.72
N PHE A 8 1.13 -36.33 -15.08
CA PHE A 8 -0.29 -35.97 -15.03
C PHE A 8 -0.77 -35.72 -13.60
N THR A 9 -0.37 -36.54 -12.64
CA THR A 9 -0.69 -36.35 -11.22
C THR A 9 -0.12 -35.05 -10.67
N VAL A 10 1.14 -34.74 -10.98
CA VAL A 10 1.79 -33.49 -10.56
C VAL A 10 1.09 -32.29 -11.19
N PHE A 11 0.77 -32.34 -12.49
CA PHE A 11 0.05 -31.27 -13.18
C PHE A 11 -1.34 -31.02 -12.58
N THR A 12 -2.06 -32.08 -12.24
CA THR A 12 -3.38 -31.98 -11.60
C THR A 12 -3.29 -31.37 -10.20
N LEU A 13 -2.21 -31.67 -9.46
CA LEU A 13 -1.97 -31.08 -8.14
C LEU A 13 -1.73 -29.56 -8.21
N PHE A 14 -1.06 -29.07 -9.25
CA PHE A 14 -0.85 -27.64 -9.45
C PHE A 14 -2.14 -26.87 -9.77
N ILE A 15 -3.11 -27.50 -10.44
CA ILE A 15 -4.42 -26.88 -10.76
C ILE A 15 -5.28 -26.69 -9.49
N LEU A 16 -5.05 -27.49 -8.44
CA LEU A 16 -5.79 -27.42 -7.17
C LEU A 16 -5.33 -26.29 -6.26
N ILE A 17 -4.21 -25.62 -6.57
CA ILE A 17 -3.73 -24.48 -5.77
C ILE A 17 -4.48 -23.24 -6.27
N PRO A 18 -5.39 -22.65 -5.47
CA PRO A 18 -6.10 -21.45 -5.89
C PRO A 18 -5.08 -20.32 -6.17
N PRO A 19 -5.24 -19.58 -7.28
CA PRO A 19 -4.33 -18.47 -7.57
C PRO A 19 -4.43 -17.43 -6.46
N ALA A 20 -3.28 -16.99 -5.95
CA ALA A 20 -3.24 -15.81 -5.10
C ALA A 20 -3.67 -14.61 -5.95
N ASN A 21 -4.81 -14.01 -5.61
CA ASN A 21 -5.27 -12.79 -6.28
C ASN A 21 -4.38 -11.62 -5.83
N VAL A 22 -3.45 -11.24 -6.69
CA VAL A 22 -2.62 -10.04 -6.53
C VAL A 22 -3.19 -8.97 -7.46
N SER A 23 -3.64 -7.85 -6.90
CA SER A 23 -4.05 -6.67 -7.66
C SER A 23 -3.00 -5.57 -7.52
N GLY A 24 -2.56 -5.02 -8.64
CA GLY A 24 -1.64 -3.88 -8.69
C GLY A 24 -2.30 -2.69 -9.38
N PHE A 25 -1.89 -1.48 -8.98
CA PHE A 25 -2.26 -0.23 -9.63
C PHE A 25 -1.03 0.67 -9.69
N GLU A 26 -0.83 1.35 -10.81
CA GLU A 26 0.25 2.31 -11.02
C GLU A 26 -0.35 3.68 -11.35
N HIS A 27 0.22 4.73 -10.77
CA HIS A 27 -0.20 6.11 -11.01
C HIS A 27 1.01 7.01 -11.12
N ILE A 28 1.01 7.87 -12.14
CA ILE A 28 2.03 8.89 -12.37
C ILE A 28 1.34 10.24 -12.26
N ASP A 29 1.85 11.09 -11.36
CA ASP A 29 1.34 12.45 -11.16
C ASP A 29 2.51 13.43 -11.04
N ASN A 30 2.25 14.70 -11.35
CA ASN A 30 3.21 15.79 -11.20
C ASN A 30 2.86 16.61 -9.95
N ILE A 31 3.59 16.34 -8.86
CA ILE A 31 3.38 16.97 -7.56
C ILE A 31 4.38 18.12 -7.40
N ASN A 32 3.87 19.35 -7.37
CA ASN A 32 4.64 20.55 -7.05
C ASN A 32 4.50 20.92 -5.57
N ASP A 33 5.32 21.86 -5.10
CA ASP A 33 5.33 22.32 -3.71
C ASP A 33 3.94 22.70 -3.18
N GLY A 34 3.60 22.12 -2.03
CA GLY A 34 2.33 22.37 -1.34
C GLY A 34 1.11 21.69 -1.98
N ILE A 35 1.31 20.70 -2.85
CA ILE A 35 0.25 19.81 -3.34
C ILE A 35 0.29 18.51 -2.55
N SER A 36 -0.88 18.06 -2.07
CA SER A 36 -1.06 16.76 -1.42
C SER A 36 -1.96 15.89 -2.28
N VAL A 37 -1.54 14.64 -2.51
CA VAL A 37 -2.31 13.65 -3.27
C VAL A 37 -2.82 12.58 -2.30
N TYR A 38 -4.05 12.11 -2.54
CA TYR A 38 -4.72 11.15 -1.67
C TYR A 38 -5.09 9.89 -2.46
N PHE A 39 -4.66 8.74 -1.94
CA PHE A 39 -5.02 7.43 -2.48
C PHE A 39 -5.85 6.68 -1.44
N LEU A 40 -6.92 6.01 -1.91
CA LEU A 40 -7.75 5.16 -1.07
C LEU A 40 -7.74 3.74 -1.66
N THR A 41 -7.39 2.77 -0.83
CA THR A 41 -7.40 1.36 -1.19
C THR A 41 -8.08 0.56 -0.10
N HIS A 42 -8.83 -0.48 -0.50
CA HIS A 42 -9.50 -1.38 0.43
C HIS A 42 -8.63 -2.61 0.65
N LEU A 43 -8.29 -2.90 1.91
CA LEU A 43 -7.59 -4.11 2.32
C LEU A 43 -8.49 -4.92 3.26
N ASN A 44 -8.66 -6.20 2.96
CA ASN A 44 -9.26 -7.14 3.91
C ASN A 44 -8.25 -7.46 5.02
N THR A 45 -8.76 -8.02 6.13
CA THR A 45 -7.92 -8.45 7.24
C THR A 45 -6.81 -9.41 6.79
N ASN A 46 -5.59 -9.17 7.28
CA ASN A 46 -4.37 -9.92 6.95
C ASN A 46 -3.95 -9.84 5.48
N GLN A 47 -4.58 -8.97 4.67
CA GLN A 47 -4.03 -8.64 3.36
C GLN A 47 -2.85 -7.68 3.52
N THR A 48 -1.87 -7.89 2.67
CA THR A 48 -0.68 -7.05 2.58
C THR A 48 -0.77 -6.18 1.33
N ILE A 49 -0.37 -4.92 1.46
CA ILE A 49 -0.12 -4.02 0.34
C ILE A 49 1.37 -3.71 0.28
N GLU A 50 1.89 -3.70 -0.94
CA GLU A 50 3.20 -3.18 -1.26
C GLU A 50 3.03 -1.85 -1.98
N ILE A 51 3.70 -0.82 -1.47
CA ILE A 51 3.67 0.52 -2.03
C ILE A 51 5.10 0.87 -2.42
N ASN A 52 5.32 1.11 -3.71
CA ASN A 52 6.59 1.58 -4.24
C ASN A 52 6.39 2.98 -4.82
N ILE A 53 7.22 3.93 -4.37
CA ILE A 53 7.21 5.29 -4.87
C ILE A 53 8.55 5.57 -5.52
N THR A 54 8.50 5.96 -6.79
CA THR A 54 9.66 6.47 -7.53
C THR A 54 9.47 7.95 -7.76
N HIS A 55 10.35 8.79 -7.21
CA HIS A 55 10.33 10.21 -7.51
C HIS A 55 11.17 10.50 -8.76
N THR A 56 10.81 11.53 -9.53
CA THR A 56 11.63 12.00 -10.66
C THR A 56 11.86 13.50 -10.50
N GLY A 57 13.12 13.92 -10.35
CA GLY A 57 13.50 15.32 -10.16
C GLY A 57 13.97 15.65 -8.74
N ALA A 58 14.15 16.94 -8.45
CA ALA A 58 14.61 17.44 -7.15
C ALA A 58 13.41 17.87 -6.29
N GLY A 59 13.32 17.35 -5.07
CA GLY A 59 12.24 17.66 -4.14
C GLY A 59 12.10 16.59 -3.07
N ASN A 60 11.53 16.95 -1.92
CA ASN A 60 11.23 16.03 -0.84
C ASN A 60 9.72 15.81 -0.76
N PHE A 61 9.30 14.59 -0.44
CA PHE A 61 7.91 14.28 -0.15
C PHE A 61 7.82 13.53 1.19
N ALA A 62 6.64 13.58 1.80
CA ALA A 62 6.30 12.77 2.96
C ALA A 62 5.14 11.86 2.60
N LEU A 63 5.18 10.62 3.04
CA LEU A 63 4.07 9.68 2.89
C LEU A 63 3.49 9.33 4.26
N PHE A 64 2.18 9.47 4.36
CA PHE A 64 1.40 9.13 5.54
C PHE A 64 0.43 8.01 5.21
N LEU A 65 0.53 6.90 5.95
CA LEU A 65 -0.40 5.79 5.84
C LEU A 65 -1.40 5.80 6.99
N PHE A 66 -2.68 5.70 6.65
CA PHE A 66 -3.79 5.65 7.60
C PHE A 66 -4.51 4.31 7.49
N ASP A 67 -4.75 3.64 8.63
CA ASP A 67 -5.51 2.37 8.68
C ASP A 67 -6.98 2.54 8.23
N LYS A 68 -7.51 3.76 8.31
CA LYS A 68 -8.87 4.13 7.94
C LYS A 68 -8.87 5.48 7.25
N ARG A 69 -9.90 5.75 6.46
CA ARG A 69 -10.10 7.07 5.85
C ARG A 69 -10.11 8.15 6.95
N PRO A 70 -9.19 9.12 6.92
CA PRO A 70 -9.15 10.18 7.92
C PRO A 70 -10.39 11.08 7.79
N THR A 71 -10.89 11.59 8.92
CA THR A 71 -12.02 12.54 8.97
C THR A 71 -11.57 14.00 8.87
N GLU A 72 -10.28 14.25 9.05
CA GLU A 72 -9.64 15.56 8.98
C GLU A 72 -8.57 15.57 7.89
N SER A 73 -8.32 16.73 7.28
CA SER A 73 -7.31 16.87 6.21
C SER A 73 -5.88 16.78 6.73
N PHE A 74 -5.65 17.19 7.99
CA PHE A 74 -4.31 17.40 8.58
C PHE A 74 -3.39 18.36 7.80
N ILE A 75 -3.93 19.08 6.81
CA ILE A 75 -3.26 20.19 6.11
C ILE A 75 -3.86 21.49 6.60
N ASN A 76 -3.01 22.41 7.04
CA ASN A 76 -3.41 23.75 7.47
C ASN A 76 -3.73 24.65 6.25
N PRO A 77 -4.43 25.79 6.44
CA PRO A 77 -4.74 26.72 5.34
C PRO A 77 -3.51 27.29 4.62
N ASP A 78 -2.37 27.38 5.31
CA ASP A 78 -1.08 27.81 4.75
C ASP A 78 -0.29 26.68 4.06
N LYS A 79 -0.94 25.51 3.88
CA LYS A 79 -0.38 24.27 3.32
C LYS A 79 0.68 23.59 4.19
N SER A 80 0.92 24.05 5.41
CA SER A 80 1.77 23.32 6.36
C SER A 80 1.07 22.06 6.89
N LEU A 81 1.86 21.08 7.33
CA LEU A 81 1.32 19.88 7.98
C LEU A 81 0.87 20.23 9.40
N ASN A 82 -0.35 19.84 9.76
CA ASN A 82 -0.80 19.85 11.15
C ASN A 82 -0.02 18.76 11.93
N PRO A 83 0.70 19.09 13.02
CA PRO A 83 1.53 18.12 13.74
C PRO A 83 0.79 16.88 14.23
N ARG A 84 -0.54 16.95 14.43
CA ARG A 84 -1.36 15.80 14.82
C ARG A 84 -1.28 14.64 13.83
N ILE A 85 -0.90 14.88 12.57
CA ILE A 85 -0.74 13.83 11.56
C ILE A 85 0.29 12.78 12.00
N PHE A 86 1.33 13.19 12.72
CA PHE A 86 2.40 12.29 13.18
C PHE A 86 1.98 11.38 14.33
N ASP A 87 0.86 11.69 15.00
CA ASP A 87 0.30 10.88 16.08
C ASP A 87 -0.68 9.79 15.57
N VAL A 88 -1.27 10.00 14.40
CA VAL A 88 -2.39 9.19 13.88
C VAL A 88 -2.09 8.43 12.60
N ALA A 89 -1.01 8.80 11.91
CA ALA A 89 -0.55 8.14 10.70
C ALA A 89 0.84 7.57 10.90
N ILE A 90 1.13 6.47 10.17
CA ILE A 90 2.49 5.99 10.07
C ILE A 90 3.21 6.93 9.12
N ASN A 91 4.13 7.73 9.67
CA ASN A 91 4.97 8.65 8.92
C ASN A 91 6.19 7.91 8.39
N TYR A 92 6.36 7.95 7.07
CA TYR A 92 7.56 7.45 6.42
C TYR A 92 8.38 8.64 5.92
N SER A 93 9.58 8.82 6.49
CA SER A 93 10.61 9.67 5.92
C SER A 93 11.30 8.87 4.82
N LEU A 94 11.07 9.30 3.59
CA LEU A 94 11.36 8.50 2.42
C LEU A 94 12.53 9.13 1.67
N HIS A 95 13.64 8.38 1.58
CA HIS A 95 14.70 8.63 0.60
C HIS A 95 14.13 8.47 -0.82
N ASP A 96 14.86 8.99 -1.80
CA ASP A 96 14.55 9.07 -3.24
C ASP A 96 13.56 8.01 -3.79
N ASN A 97 13.80 6.72 -3.54
CA ASN A 97 12.86 5.66 -3.92
C ASN A 97 12.51 4.79 -2.73
N SER A 98 11.22 4.73 -2.43
CA SER A 98 10.75 4.24 -1.15
C SER A 98 9.80 3.08 -1.29
N TYR A 99 10.05 2.06 -0.48
CA TYR A 99 9.31 0.81 -0.47
C TYR A 99 8.68 0.60 0.90
N ILE A 100 7.36 0.37 0.90
CA ILE A 100 6.58 0.07 2.10
C ILE A 100 5.88 -1.27 1.88
N ASN A 101 6.00 -2.11 2.89
CA ASN A 101 5.26 -3.36 3.01
C ASN A 101 4.40 -3.27 4.26
N TYR A 102 3.08 -3.16 4.07
CA TYR A 102 2.13 -2.98 5.16
C TYR A 102 1.09 -4.11 5.14
N THR A 103 0.90 -4.75 6.29
CA THR A 103 -0.14 -5.75 6.50
C THR A 103 -1.28 -5.15 7.31
N ALA A 104 -2.50 -5.22 6.77
CA ALA A 104 -3.69 -4.72 7.44
C ALA A 104 -3.92 -5.48 8.76
N PRO A 105 -4.04 -4.77 9.89
CA PRO A 105 -4.21 -5.41 11.20
C PRO A 105 -5.56 -6.15 11.26
N VAL A 106 -5.62 -7.13 12.15
CA VAL A 106 -6.89 -7.80 12.46
C VAL A 106 -7.86 -6.76 13.01
N SER A 107 -9.01 -6.61 12.32
CA SER A 107 -10.10 -5.76 12.81
C SER A 107 -10.53 -6.28 14.17
N LYS A 108 -10.08 -5.62 15.24
CA LYS A 108 -10.71 -5.77 16.54
C LYS A 108 -12.11 -5.20 16.36
N ARG A 109 -13.10 -6.07 16.14
CA ARG A 109 -14.51 -5.70 16.35
C ARG A 109 -14.54 -4.97 17.69
N GLY A 110 -14.91 -3.69 17.67
CA GLY A 110 -15.14 -2.94 18.88
C GLY A 110 -16.16 -3.72 19.71
N ASN A 111 -15.82 -3.94 20.98
CA ASN A 111 -16.83 -4.27 21.99
C ASN A 111 -17.86 -3.15 22.08
#